data_AF-A0A6B2G4W2-F1
#
_entry.id   AF-A0A6B2G4W2-F1
#
_cell.length_a   1.000
_cell.length_b   1.000
_cell.length_c   1.000
_cell.angle_alpha   90.00
_cell.angle_beta   90.00
_cell.angle_gamma   90.00
#
_symmetry.space_group_name_H-M   'P 1'
#
loop_
_entity.id
_entity.type
_entity.pdbx_description
1 polymer ?
#
loop_
_entity_poly.entity_id
_entity_poly.type
_entity_poly.pdbx_seq_one_letter_code
_entity_poly.pdbx_strand_id
1 'polypeptide(L)'
;GAVKVFVEPHRHEGVFVIRGKEDALATLNMVPGESVYREKRVAIPDPNNDSNKIEYRVWNPFRSKLAAGILGGLESIYMKPGSKVLYLGAASGTTVSHVSDLVGPEGLVYAVEFSHRSGRDLLEMAKKRSNIIPIIEDARY
;
A
#
# COMPACT_ATOMS: atom_id res chain seq x y z
N GLY A 1 -29.53 4.00 3.66
CA GLY A 1 -29.12 3.01 2.65
C GLY A 1 -27.60 2.95 2.64
N ALA A 2 -27.01 1.77 2.52
CA ALA A 2 -25.56 1.63 2.44
C ALA A 2 -25.04 2.43 1.23
N VAL A 3 -24.08 3.32 1.46
CA VAL A 3 -23.47 4.12 0.39
C VAL A 3 -22.81 3.15 -0.59
N LYS A 4 -23.28 3.17 -1.85
CA LYS A 4 -22.68 2.36 -2.90
C LYS A 4 -21.29 2.91 -3.20
N VAL A 5 -20.27 2.09 -3.00
CA VAL A 5 -18.86 2.46 -3.21
C VAL A 5 -18.42 1.85 -4.54
N PHE A 6 -17.72 2.64 -5.35
CA PHE A 6 -17.12 2.18 -6.60
C PHE A 6 -15.61 2.32 -6.53
N VAL A 7 -14.88 1.43 -7.19
CA VAL A 7 -13.42 1.48 -7.27
C VAL A 7 -13.04 1.64 -8.73
N GLU A 8 -12.22 2.64 -9.04
CA GLU A 8 -11.72 2.90 -10.38
C GLU A 8 -10.18 2.96 -10.37
N PRO A 9 -9.51 2.58 -11.48
CA PRO A 9 -8.07 2.72 -11.58
C PRO A 9 -7.67 4.20 -11.60
N HIS A 10 -6.60 4.54 -10.88
CA HIS A 10 -5.95 5.84 -10.98
C HIS A 10 -5.02 5.86 -12.21
N ARG A 11 -4.55 7.05 -12.62
CA ARG A 11 -3.56 7.18 -13.71
C ARG A 11 -2.20 6.53 -13.43
N HIS A 12 -1.91 6.23 -12.16
CA HIS A 12 -0.70 5.50 -11.76
C HIS A 12 -1.07 4.04 -11.57
N GLU A 13 -0.40 3.15 -12.28
CA GLU A 13 -0.64 1.71 -12.21
C GLU A 13 -0.50 1.18 -10.77
N GLY A 14 -1.40 0.29 -10.36
CA GLY A 14 -1.46 -0.25 -9.00
C GLY A 14 -2.10 0.67 -7.96
N VAL A 15 -2.49 1.89 -8.33
CA VAL A 15 -3.23 2.84 -7.48
C VAL A 15 -4.68 2.94 -7.96
N PHE A 16 -5.60 3.08 -7.01
CA PHE A 16 -7.04 3.13 -7.26
C PHE A 16 -7.66 4.32 -6.54
N VAL A 17 -8.83 4.74 -7.03
CA VAL A 17 -9.69 5.72 -6.37
C VAL A 17 -10.99 5.05 -5.97
N ILE A 18 -11.32 5.17 -4.70
CA ILE A 18 -12.59 4.72 -4.14
C ILE A 18 -13.54 5.91 -4.20
N ARG A 19 -14.58 5.82 -5.05
CA ARG A 19 -15.64 6.84 -5.20
C ARG A 19 -16.81 6.53 -4.27
N GLY A 20 -17.25 7.54 -3.53
CA GLY A 20 -18.34 7.42 -2.56
C GLY A 20 -18.90 8.78 -2.16
N LYS A 21 -19.20 8.97 -0.86
CA LYS A 21 -19.54 10.30 -0.34
C LYS A 21 -18.34 11.25 -0.37
N GLU A 22 -17.17 10.68 -0.08
CA GLU A 22 -15.87 11.33 -0.19
C GLU A 22 -14.96 10.35 -0.92
N ASP A 23 -14.15 10.88 -1.82
CA ASP A 23 -13.22 10.08 -2.60
C ASP A 23 -11.96 9.79 -1.78
N ALA A 24 -11.41 8.59 -1.96
CA ALA A 24 -10.21 8.17 -1.25
C ALA A 24 -9.24 7.46 -2.18
N LEU A 25 -7.95 7.73 -2.01
CA LEU A 25 -6.89 6.97 -2.66
C LEU A 25 -6.81 5.57 -2.03
N ALA A 26 -6.49 4.54 -2.82
CA ALA A 26 -6.39 3.18 -2.33
C ALA A 26 -5.37 2.34 -3.11
N THR A 27 -4.96 1.23 -2.51
CA THR A 27 -4.17 0.16 -3.13
C THR A 27 -4.88 -1.17 -3.00
N LEU A 28 -4.59 -2.11 -3.91
CA LEU A 28 -5.10 -3.48 -3.84
C LEU A 28 -4.40 -4.23 -2.69
N ASN A 29 -5.16 -4.77 -1.74
CA ASN A 29 -4.58 -5.43 -0.58
C ASN A 29 -3.95 -6.78 -0.97
N MET A 30 -2.64 -6.92 -0.80
CA MET A 30 -1.95 -8.20 -0.99
C MET A 30 -2.25 -9.24 0.10
N VAL A 31 -2.73 -8.79 1.26
CA VAL A 31 -3.08 -9.66 2.40
C VAL A 31 -4.53 -9.39 2.82
N PRO A 32 -5.51 -9.89 2.06
CA PRO A 32 -6.93 -9.66 2.36
C PRO A 32 -7.29 -10.10 3.79
N GLY A 33 -8.16 -9.34 4.45
CA GLY A 33 -8.54 -9.62 5.84
C GLY A 33 -7.69 -8.87 6.87
N GLU A 34 -6.54 -8.34 6.49
CA GLU A 34 -5.65 -7.58 7.38
C GLU A 34 -5.53 -6.09 7.06
N SER A 35 -5.49 -5.28 8.12
CA SER A 35 -5.08 -3.87 8.08
C SER A 35 -3.76 -3.68 8.82
N VAL A 36 -2.90 -2.77 8.36
CA VAL A 36 -1.58 -2.54 8.98
C VAL A 36 -1.64 -1.51 10.10
N TYR A 37 -2.32 -0.39 9.87
CA TYR A 37 -2.40 0.75 10.80
C TYR A 37 -3.84 1.14 11.10
N ARG A 38 -4.77 0.18 10.93
CA ARG A 38 -6.23 0.31 11.13
C ARG A 38 -6.89 1.26 10.14
N GLU A 39 -6.36 1.34 8.93
CA GLU A 39 -6.97 1.98 7.79
C GLU A 39 -8.28 1.31 7.38
N LYS A 40 -9.17 2.09 6.78
CA LYS A 40 -10.42 1.57 6.21
C LYS A 40 -10.11 0.65 5.03
N ARG A 41 -10.87 -0.43 4.94
CA ARG A 41 -10.79 -1.42 3.85
C ARG A 41 -12.13 -1.52 3.15
N VAL A 42 -12.10 -1.78 1.84
CA VAL A 42 -13.28 -1.93 0.99
C VAL A 42 -13.13 -3.23 0.23
N ALA A 43 -14.04 -4.17 0.49
CA ALA A 43 -14.12 -5.43 -0.25
C ALA A 43 -15.23 -5.33 -1.29
N ILE A 44 -14.91 -5.60 -2.56
CA ILE A 44 -15.88 -5.70 -3.66
C ILE A 44 -15.91 -7.15 -4.17
N PRO A 45 -17.04 -7.64 -4.68
CA PRO A 45 -17.10 -8.94 -5.35
C PRO A 45 -16.10 -9.00 -6.52
N ASP A 46 -15.39 -10.11 -6.66
CA ASP A 46 -14.53 -10.32 -7.82
C ASP A 46 -15.41 -10.64 -9.05
N PRO A 47 -15.38 -9.84 -10.12
CA PRO A 47 -16.20 -10.07 -11.30
C PRO A 47 -15.85 -11.38 -12.04
N ASN A 48 -14.68 -11.96 -11.77
CA ASN A 48 -14.24 -13.22 -12.38
C ASN A 48 -14.46 -14.42 -11.47
N ASN A 49 -14.82 -14.21 -10.20
CA ASN A 49 -15.00 -15.28 -9.23
C ASN A 49 -15.98 -14.86 -8.13
N ASP A 50 -17.25 -15.25 -8.27
CA ASP A 50 -18.32 -14.92 -7.30
C ASP A 50 -18.03 -15.38 -5.86
N SER A 51 -17.13 -16.35 -5.66
CA SER A 51 -16.73 -16.83 -4.34
C SER A 51 -15.61 -16.02 -3.68
N ASN A 52 -14.95 -15.14 -4.44
CA ASN A 52 -13.82 -14.34 -3.97
C ASN A 52 -14.17 -12.85 -3.88
N LYS A 53 -13.45 -12.14 -3.01
CA LYS A 53 -13.59 -10.68 -2.86
C LYS A 53 -12.26 -10.02 -3.06
N ILE A 54 -12.27 -8.96 -3.87
CA ILE A 54 -11.12 -8.09 -4.06
C ILE A 54 -11.16 -7.04 -2.96
N GLU A 55 -10.12 -7.01 -2.12
CA GLU A 55 -10.02 -6.07 -1.01
C GLU A 55 -9.05 -4.93 -1.33
N TYR A 56 -9.49 -3.70 -1.11
CA TYR A 56 -8.71 -2.49 -1.26
C TYR A 56 -8.49 -1.82 0.09
N ARG A 57 -7.32 -1.19 0.27
CA ARG A 57 -6.94 -0.45 1.48
C ARG A 57 -6.88 1.04 1.18
N VAL A 58 -7.56 1.84 2.01
CA VAL A 58 -7.51 3.30 1.90
C VAL A 58 -6.11 3.81 2.26
N TRP A 59 -5.54 4.63 1.39
CA TRP A 59 -4.23 5.24 1.57
C TRP A 59 -4.37 6.69 2.04
N ASN A 60 -4.05 6.93 3.31
CA ASN A 60 -4.25 8.24 3.94
C ASN A 60 -3.13 9.25 3.55
N PRO A 61 -3.45 10.35 2.84
CA PRO A 61 -2.46 11.37 2.46
C PRO A 61 -1.89 12.16 3.64
N PHE A 62 -2.61 12.28 4.75
CA PHE A 62 -2.13 12.95 5.95
C PHE A 62 -1.12 12.09 6.75
N ARG A 63 -0.95 10.82 6.37
CA ARG A 63 0.02 9.90 7.00
C ARG A 63 1.10 9.40 6.03
N SER A 64 0.97 9.69 4.75
CA SER A 64 1.89 9.25 3.70
C SER A 64 2.23 10.40 2.76
N LYS A 65 3.50 10.82 2.77
CA LYS A 65 4.03 11.83 1.85
C LYS A 65 3.86 11.40 0.39
N LEU A 66 3.97 10.11 0.09
CA LEU A 66 3.78 9.58 -1.26
C LEU A 66 2.31 9.69 -1.70
N ALA A 67 1.35 9.35 -0.82
CA ALA A 67 -0.07 9.53 -1.12
C ALA A 67 -0.43 11.00 -1.30
N ALA A 68 0.12 11.87 -0.45
CA ALA A 68 -0.04 13.32 -0.60
C ALA A 68 0.53 13.81 -1.94
N GLY A 69 1.69 13.30 -2.38
CA GLY A 69 2.27 13.63 -3.68
C GLY A 69 1.42 13.13 -4.86
N ILE A 70 0.87 11.92 -4.77
CA ILE A 70 -0.05 11.39 -5.78
C ILE A 70 -1.30 12.27 -5.89
N LEU A 71 -1.94 12.60 -4.77
CA LEU A 71 -3.09 13.53 -4.76
C LEU A 71 -2.72 14.94 -5.19
N GLY A 72 -1.50 15.39 -4.89
CA GLY A 72 -0.94 16.66 -5.33
C GLY A 72 -0.64 16.72 -6.82
N GLY A 73 -0.77 15.62 -7.55
CA GLY A 73 -0.73 15.62 -9.00
C GLY A 73 0.63 15.30 -9.61
N LEU A 74 1.53 14.58 -8.92
CA LEU A 74 2.79 14.07 -9.50
C LEU A 74 2.57 13.36 -10.84
N GLU A 75 3.28 13.76 -11.88
CA GLU A 75 3.14 13.19 -13.24
C GLU A 75 3.49 11.70 -13.27
N SER A 76 4.57 11.31 -12.60
CA SER A 76 5.03 9.93 -12.46
C SER A 76 5.51 9.68 -11.04
N ILE A 77 5.31 8.44 -10.57
CA ILE A 77 5.84 7.95 -9.29
C ILE A 77 6.96 6.91 -9.49
N TYR A 78 7.34 6.62 -10.74
CA TYR A 78 8.42 5.68 -11.12
C TYR A 78 8.29 4.26 -10.55
N MET A 79 7.10 3.90 -10.08
CA MET A 79 6.78 2.60 -9.52
C MET A 79 5.52 2.10 -10.19
N LYS A 80 5.67 1.00 -10.93
CA LYS A 80 4.55 0.24 -11.51
C LYS A 80 4.55 -1.18 -10.94
N PRO A 81 3.45 -1.95 -11.10
CA PRO A 81 3.46 -3.37 -10.78
C PRO A 81 4.68 -4.10 -11.38
N GLY A 82 5.31 -4.97 -10.59
CA GLY A 82 6.56 -5.67 -10.93
C GLY A 82 7.85 -4.87 -10.68
N SER A 83 7.76 -3.62 -10.21
CA SER A 83 8.96 -2.82 -9.93
C SER A 83 9.71 -3.29 -8.68
N LYS A 84 11.03 -3.08 -8.66
CA LYS A 84 11.86 -3.23 -7.46
C LYS A 84 12.15 -1.86 -6.88
N VAL A 85 11.82 -1.67 -5.60
CA VAL A 85 11.85 -0.37 -4.92
C VAL A 85 12.71 -0.46 -3.67
N LEU A 86 13.67 0.46 -3.53
CA LEU A 86 14.37 0.70 -2.27
C LEU A 86 13.68 1.84 -1.52
N TYR A 87 13.17 1.55 -0.33
CA TYR A 87 12.48 2.51 0.52
C TYR A 87 13.35 2.86 1.74
N LEU A 88 13.82 4.10 1.81
CA LEU A 88 14.67 4.59 2.89
C LEU A 88 13.82 5.28 3.98
N GLY A 89 14.00 4.88 5.24
CA GLY A 89 13.22 5.39 6.36
C GLY A 89 11.80 4.81 6.38
N ALA A 90 11.73 3.47 6.42
CA ALA A 90 10.47 2.73 6.38
C ALA A 90 9.60 2.89 7.65
N ALA A 91 10.18 3.35 8.76
CA ALA A 91 9.56 3.46 10.07
C ALA A 91 8.82 2.16 10.45
N SER A 92 7.55 2.25 10.85
CA SER A 92 6.71 1.10 11.18
C SER A 92 6.04 0.45 9.95
N GLY A 93 6.39 0.85 8.73
CA GLY A 93 5.91 0.21 7.50
C GLY A 93 4.54 0.68 6.98
N THR A 94 3.98 1.76 7.51
CA THR A 94 2.69 2.34 7.07
C THR A 94 2.66 2.55 5.55
N THR A 95 3.54 3.39 5.01
CA THR A 95 3.62 3.68 3.56
C THR A 95 4.19 2.51 2.78
N VAL A 96 5.19 1.82 3.34
CA VAL A 96 5.83 0.66 2.72
C VAL A 96 4.82 -0.43 2.40
N SER A 97 3.83 -0.65 3.26
CA SER A 97 2.76 -1.62 3.00
C SER A 97 1.89 -1.26 1.79
N HIS A 98 1.72 0.03 1.48
CA HIS A 98 1.00 0.48 0.28
C HIS A 98 1.90 0.43 -0.97
N VAL A 99 3.20 0.71 -0.82
CA VAL A 99 4.17 0.52 -1.92
C VAL A 99 4.27 -0.95 -2.31
N SER A 100 4.29 -1.85 -1.32
CA SER A 100 4.23 -3.30 -1.50
C SER A 100 2.98 -3.72 -2.26
N ASP A 101 1.81 -3.26 -1.83
CA ASP A 101 0.54 -3.50 -2.52
C ASP A 101 0.58 -3.02 -3.99
N LEU A 102 1.17 -1.85 -4.24
CA LEU A 102 1.28 -1.22 -5.57
C LEU A 102 2.20 -2.00 -6.51
N VAL A 103 3.40 -2.40 -6.05
CA VAL A 103 4.33 -3.18 -6.89
C VAL A 103 3.87 -4.63 -7.07
N GLY A 104 3.01 -5.12 -6.18
CA GLY A 104 2.39 -6.43 -6.31
C GLY A 104 3.35 -7.61 -6.07
N PRO A 105 2.87 -8.85 -6.29
CA PRO A 105 3.60 -10.08 -5.95
C PRO A 105 4.89 -10.28 -6.75
N GLU A 106 4.95 -9.77 -7.99
CA GLU A 106 6.14 -9.85 -8.85
C GLU A 106 7.18 -8.76 -8.55
N GLY A 107 6.78 -7.72 -7.80
CA GLY A 107 7.66 -6.64 -7.36
C GLY A 107 8.41 -6.98 -6.08
N LEU A 108 9.37 -6.12 -5.70
CA LEU A 108 10.07 -6.23 -4.42
C LEU A 108 10.22 -4.86 -3.79
N VAL A 109 10.09 -4.80 -2.46
CA VAL A 109 10.32 -3.58 -1.67
C VAL A 109 11.40 -3.86 -0.62
N TYR A 110 12.56 -3.24 -0.78
CA TYR A 110 13.64 -3.25 0.21
C TYR A 110 13.40 -2.11 1.18
N ALA A 111 12.98 -2.43 2.40
CA ALA A 111 12.56 -1.45 3.40
C ALA A 111 13.66 -1.24 4.44
N VAL A 112 14.37 -0.12 4.34
CA VAL A 112 15.48 0.23 5.25
C VAL A 112 14.94 1.04 6.43
N GLU A 113 15.25 0.59 7.64
CA GLU A 113 14.95 1.32 8.87
C GLU A 113 16.06 1.14 9.91
N PHE A 114 16.46 2.22 10.57
CA PHE A 114 17.55 2.19 11.55
C PHE A 114 17.03 1.90 12.97
N SER A 115 15.85 2.44 13.31
CA SER A 115 15.28 2.31 14.65
C SER A 115 14.88 0.87 14.95
N HIS A 116 15.43 0.29 16.02
CA HIS A 116 15.08 -1.07 16.45
C HIS A 116 13.61 -1.18 16.86
N ARG A 117 13.05 -0.13 17.48
CA ARG A 117 11.64 -0.13 17.89
C ARG A 117 10.73 -0.21 16.67
N SER A 118 10.94 0.69 15.72
CA SER A 118 10.17 0.73 14.47
C SER A 118 10.44 -0.50 13.60
N GLY A 119 11.67 -0.99 13.61
CA GLY A 119 12.10 -2.20 12.93
C GLY A 119 11.35 -3.45 13.39
N ARG A 120 10.96 -3.56 14.67
CA ARG A 120 10.11 -4.67 15.13
C ARG A 120 8.73 -4.68 14.47
N ASP A 121 8.09 -3.51 14.37
CA ASP A 121 6.80 -3.39 13.70
C ASP A 121 6.93 -3.66 12.19
N LEU A 122 8.02 -3.17 11.58
CA LEU A 122 8.33 -3.43 10.18
C LEU A 122 8.54 -4.93 9.90
N LEU A 123 9.29 -5.63 10.76
CA LEU A 123 9.52 -7.07 10.67
C LEU A 123 8.20 -7.86 10.77
N GLU A 124 7.35 -7.51 11.74
CA GLU A 124 6.07 -8.19 11.93
C GLU A 124 5.14 -8.01 10.73
N MET A 125 5.13 -6.81 10.15
CA MET A 125 4.37 -6.54 8.93
C MET A 125 4.96 -7.27 7.71
N ALA A 126 6.29 -7.34 7.59
CA ALA A 126 6.98 -8.02 6.49
C ALA A 126 6.79 -9.55 6.52
N LYS A 127 6.63 -10.18 7.69
CA LYS A 127 6.30 -11.62 7.79
C LYS A 127 5.03 -12.00 7.01
N LYS A 128 4.10 -11.06 6.88
CA LYS A 128 2.82 -11.27 6.22
C LYS A 128 2.83 -10.89 4.74
N ARG A 129 3.83 -10.14 4.30
CA ARG A 129 3.99 -9.66 2.90
C ARG A 129 5.30 -10.16 2.34
N SER A 130 5.24 -11.22 1.54
CA SER A 130 6.40 -11.90 0.98
C SER A 130 7.28 -11.04 0.08
N ASN A 131 6.76 -9.95 -0.48
CA ASN A 131 7.50 -9.04 -1.35
C ASN A 131 8.21 -7.89 -0.61
N ILE A 132 8.24 -7.89 0.73
CA ILE A 132 8.96 -6.89 1.53
C ILE A 132 10.20 -7.54 2.15
N ILE A 133 11.36 -6.96 1.89
CA ILE A 133 12.64 -7.34 2.50
C ILE A 133 13.02 -6.25 3.51
N PRO A 134 12.83 -6.50 4.82
CA PRO A 134 13.19 -5.55 5.86
C PRO A 134 14.70 -5.57 6.09
N ILE A 135 15.32 -4.39 6.11
CA ILE A 135 16.76 -4.19 6.38
C ILE A 135 16.84 -3.26 7.59
N ILE A 136 17.22 -3.80 8.75
CA ILE A 136 17.36 -3.02 9.97
C ILE A 136 18.81 -2.54 10.09
N GLU A 137 19.12 -1.46 9.39
CA GLU A 137 20.46 -0.89 9.32
C GLU A 137 20.39 0.63 9.02
N ASP A 138 21.47 1.36 9.32
CA ASP A 138 21.63 2.76 8.95
C ASP A 138 21.76 2.92 7.42
N ALA A 139 20.88 3.72 6.81
CA ALA A 139 20.89 3.97 5.38
C ALA A 139 22.11 4.75 4.85
N ARG A 140 23.00 5.21 5.75
CA ARG A 140 24.20 6.00 5.41
C ARG A 140 25.45 5.16 5.19
N TYR A 141 25.44 3.88 5.56
CA TYR A 141 26.60 3.00 5.54
C TYR A 141 26.34 1.72 4.74
#